data_AF-A0A3D5WLH4-F1
#
_entry.id   AF-A0A3D5WLH4-F1
#
_cell.length_a   1.000
_cell.length_b   1.000
_cell.length_c   1.000
_cell.angle_alpha   90.00
_cell.angle_beta   90.00
_cell.angle_gamma   90.00
#
_symmetry.space_group_name_H-M   'P 1'
#
loop_
_entity.id
_entity.type
_entity.pdbx_description
1 polymer ?
#
loop_
_entity_poly.entity_id
_entity_poly.type
_entity_poly.pdbx_seq_one_letter_code
_entity_poly.pdbx_strand_id
1 'polypeptide(L)'
;MEFVKKNGKGILFCLMIAVPCQLLGKQFPIVGGAVFAILEGMLITLFVKDKTNLQSGITFVSKKILQWAVILLGFGLNLSVVLQTGKQSLPIIVMTITTSLVIAFVLCKVLRIPGKISTLIGVGSSICGGSAIAATAPVIDADDEEVAQAISVIF
;
A
#
# COMPACT_ATOMS: atom_id res chain seq x y z
N MET A 1 1.51 -27.39 -11.07
CA MET A 1 2.94 -27.18 -10.74
C MET A 1 3.60 -26.01 -11.49
N GLU A 2 3.02 -25.45 -12.55
CA GLU A 2 3.61 -24.29 -13.26
C GLU A 2 3.49 -22.94 -12.53
N PHE A 3 2.46 -22.76 -11.69
CA PHE A 3 2.22 -21.51 -10.95
C PHE A 3 3.35 -21.15 -9.97
N VAL A 4 3.89 -22.18 -9.29
CA VAL A 4 5.01 -22.03 -8.34
C VAL A 4 6.32 -21.76 -9.08
N LYS A 5 6.51 -22.35 -10.26
CA LYS A 5 7.72 -22.16 -11.08
C LYS A 5 7.78 -20.75 -11.70
N LYS A 6 6.62 -20.17 -12.03
CA LYS A 6 6.49 -18.83 -12.65
C LYS A 6 6.48 -17.70 -11.62
N ASN A 7 5.75 -17.84 -10.51
CA ASN A 7 5.64 -16.77 -9.49
C ASN A 7 6.68 -16.90 -8.36
N GLY A 8 7.27 -18.09 -8.16
CA GLY A 8 8.17 -18.36 -7.04
C GLY A 8 9.43 -17.49 -7.04
N LYS A 9 9.99 -17.18 -8.21
CA LYS A 9 11.18 -16.30 -8.32
C LYS A 9 10.89 -14.89 -7.82
N GLY A 10 9.73 -14.32 -8.20
CA GLY A 10 9.33 -12.98 -7.75
C GLY A 10 8.95 -12.94 -6.27
N ILE A 11 8.27 -13.97 -5.76
CA ILE A 11 7.94 -14.07 -4.32
C ILE A 11 9.20 -14.20 -3.48
N LEU A 12 10.15 -15.08 -3.86
CA LEU A 12 11.41 -15.26 -3.16
C LEU A 12 12.24 -13.96 -3.17
N PHE A 13 12.23 -13.23 -4.28
CA PHE A 13 12.90 -11.94 -4.41
C PHE A 13 12.29 -10.88 -3.48
N CYS A 14 10.96 -10.74 -3.46
CA CYS A 14 10.29 -9.85 -2.51
C CYS A 14 10.59 -10.23 -1.05
N LEU A 15 10.67 -11.52 -0.74
CA LEU A 15 10.96 -12.00 0.61
C LEU A 15 12.42 -11.70 1.00
N MET A 16 13.36 -11.90 0.08
CA MET A 16 14.77 -11.55 0.28
C MET A 16 15.01 -10.06 0.55
N ILE A 17 14.19 -9.17 -0.03
CA ILE A 17 14.27 -7.72 0.22
C ILE A 17 13.50 -7.34 1.50
N ALA A 18 12.33 -7.93 1.71
CA ALA A 18 11.48 -7.60 2.85
C ALA A 18 12.14 -7.92 4.20
N VAL A 19 12.86 -9.05 4.30
CA VAL A 19 13.53 -9.47 5.54
C VAL A 19 14.58 -8.47 6.04
N PRO A 20 15.60 -8.07 5.25
CA PRO A 20 16.59 -7.08 5.68
C PRO A 20 15.97 -5.71 5.92
N CYS A 21 15.03 -5.26 5.07
CA CYS A 21 14.30 -4.01 5.28
C CYS A 21 13.52 -4.00 6.61
N GLN A 22 12.88 -5.12 6.97
CA GLN A 22 12.13 -5.23 8.22
C GLN A 22 13.05 -5.29 9.44
N LEU A 23 14.24 -5.89 9.30
CA LEU A 23 15.25 -5.94 10.36
C LEU A 23 15.84 -4.54 10.61
N LEU A 24 16.18 -3.81 9.54
CA LEU A 24 16.68 -2.44 9.59
C LEU A 24 15.61 -1.46 10.09
N GLY A 25 14.36 -1.60 9.63
CA GLY A 25 13.24 -0.79 10.09
C GLY A 25 12.92 -0.97 11.58
N LYS A 26 13.21 -2.15 12.15
CA LYS A 26 13.08 -2.39 13.59
C LYS A 26 14.21 -1.73 14.39
N GLN A 27 15.40 -1.60 13.83
CA GLN A 27 16.52 -0.89 14.45
C GLN A 27 16.35 0.64 14.38
N PHE A 28 15.74 1.15 13.31
CA PHE A 28 15.44 2.58 13.11
C PHE A 28 13.93 2.83 13.01
N PRO A 29 13.19 2.78 14.14
CA PRO A 29 11.73 2.88 14.16
C PRO A 29 11.18 4.24 13.72
N ILE A 30 12.03 5.26 13.64
CA ILE A 30 11.66 6.63 13.23
C ILE A 30 11.29 6.68 11.74
N VAL A 31 11.89 5.83 10.91
CA VAL A 31 11.74 5.85 9.44
C VAL A 31 10.79 4.74 8.97
N GLY A 32 10.70 3.63 9.72
CA GLY A 32 9.80 2.52 9.41
C GLY A 32 10.27 1.63 8.25
N GLY A 33 9.90 0.34 8.27
CA GLY A 33 10.36 -0.62 7.28
C GLY A 33 9.88 -0.36 5.84
N ALA A 34 8.74 0.34 5.68
CA ALA A 34 8.18 0.67 4.36
C ALA A 34 9.07 1.63 3.56
N VAL A 35 9.61 2.66 4.21
CA VAL A 35 10.49 3.65 3.56
C VAL A 35 11.80 2.98 3.11
N PHE A 36 12.40 2.15 3.96
CA PHE A 36 13.57 1.36 3.58
C PHE A 36 13.29 0.44 2.39
N ALA A 37 12.13 -0.23 2.36
CA ALA A 37 11.74 -1.08 1.24
C ALA A 37 11.56 -0.29 -0.07
N ILE A 38 11.03 0.94 -0.01
CA ILE A 38 10.90 1.82 -1.17
C ILE A 38 12.27 2.26 -1.67
N LEU A 39 13.17 2.71 -0.77
CA LEU A 39 14.53 3.12 -1.11
C LEU A 39 15.34 1.97 -1.73
N GLU A 40 15.31 0.80 -1.11
CA GLU A 40 16.01 -0.39 -1.62
C GLU A 40 15.41 -0.84 -2.97
N GLY A 41 14.08 -0.81 -3.11
CA GLY A 41 13.40 -1.10 -4.37
C GLY A 41 13.78 -0.14 -5.51
N MET A 42 13.95 1.15 -5.21
CA MET A 42 14.44 2.15 -6.17
C MET A 42 15.89 1.86 -6.57
N LEU A 43 16.78 1.60 -5.62
CA LEU A 43 18.19 1.24 -5.87
C LEU A 43 18.32 0.00 -6.76
N ILE A 44 17.58 -1.07 -6.44
CA ILE A 44 17.58 -2.32 -7.19
C ILE A 44 17.06 -2.11 -8.62
N THR A 45 16.06 -1.25 -8.79
CA THR A 45 15.48 -0.94 -10.12
C THR A 45 16.48 -0.25 -11.05
N LEU A 46 17.46 0.49 -10.51
CA LEU A 46 18.53 1.10 -11.31
C LEU A 46 19.50 0.06 -11.89
N PHE A 47 19.73 -1.06 -11.19
CA PHE A 47 20.65 -2.11 -11.62
C PHE A 47 19.99 -3.24 -12.42
N VAL A 48 18.70 -3.53 -12.17
CA VAL A 48 17.98 -4.65 -12.81
C VAL A 48 16.95 -4.11 -13.81
N LYS A 49 17.35 -4.01 -15.07
CA LYS A 49 16.49 -3.55 -16.19
C LYS A 49 15.51 -4.62 -16.71
N ASP A 50 15.87 -5.90 -16.62
CA ASP A 50 15.04 -6.99 -17.16
C ASP A 50 14.18 -7.65 -16.07
N LYS A 51 12.92 -7.21 -15.99
CA LYS A 51 11.98 -7.61 -14.92
C LYS A 51 10.91 -8.62 -15.38
N THR A 52 10.96 -9.06 -16.62
CA THR A 52 9.90 -9.83 -17.30
C THR A 52 9.52 -11.12 -16.55
N ASN A 53 10.48 -11.79 -15.91
CA ASN A 53 10.22 -13.01 -15.11
C ASN A 53 9.89 -12.76 -13.63
N LEU A 54 10.13 -11.55 -13.11
CA LEU A 54 9.87 -11.20 -11.70
C LEU A 54 8.53 -10.50 -11.51
N GLN A 55 8.08 -9.75 -12.53
CA GLN A 55 6.89 -8.92 -12.48
C GLN A 55 5.63 -9.71 -12.12
N SER A 56 5.45 -10.91 -12.68
CA SER A 56 4.29 -11.77 -12.37
C SER A 56 4.22 -12.14 -10.87
N GLY A 57 5.38 -12.42 -10.25
CA GLY A 57 5.45 -12.72 -8.82
C GLY A 57 5.22 -11.49 -7.94
N ILE A 58 5.80 -10.34 -8.32
CA ILE A 58 5.63 -9.07 -7.59
C ILE A 58 4.15 -8.63 -7.60
N THR A 59 3.49 -8.65 -8.76
CA THR A 59 2.07 -8.31 -8.87
C THR A 59 1.19 -9.27 -8.08
N PHE A 60 1.53 -10.56 -8.05
CA PHE A 60 0.82 -11.55 -7.24
C PHE A 60 0.91 -11.24 -5.74
N VAL A 61 2.10 -10.86 -5.25
CA VAL A 61 2.29 -10.46 -3.85
C VAL A 61 1.52 -9.17 -3.53
N SER A 62 1.66 -8.15 -4.36
CA SER A 62 1.05 -6.84 -4.15
C SER A 62 -0.48 -6.87 -4.18
N LYS A 63 -1.08 -7.66 -5.09
CA LYS A 63 -2.55 -7.72 -5.22
C LYS A 63 -3.17 -8.83 -4.38
N LYS A 64 -2.69 -10.07 -4.53
CA LYS A 64 -3.36 -11.24 -3.94
C LYS A 64 -2.97 -11.45 -2.48
N ILE A 65 -1.67 -11.48 -2.17
CA ILE A 65 -1.21 -11.70 -0.77
C ILE A 65 -1.66 -10.55 0.14
N LEU A 66 -1.61 -9.30 -0.34
CA LEU A 66 -2.09 -8.17 0.45
C LEU A 66 -3.59 -8.28 0.77
N GLN A 67 -4.43 -8.67 -0.19
CA GLN A 67 -5.85 -8.91 0.06
C GLN A 67 -6.08 -10.02 1.10
N TRP A 68 -5.36 -11.15 0.99
CA TRP A 68 -5.43 -12.21 1.99
C TRP A 68 -4.99 -11.73 3.38
N ALA A 69 -3.96 -10.90 3.47
CA ALA A 69 -3.51 -10.32 4.72
C ALA A 69 -4.59 -9.43 5.37
N VAL A 70 -5.27 -8.58 4.58
CA VAL A 70 -6.38 -7.75 5.06
C VAL A 70 -7.56 -8.61 5.56
N ILE A 71 -7.91 -9.67 4.83
CA ILE A 71 -8.98 -10.60 5.23
C ILE A 71 -8.64 -11.28 6.55
N LEU A 72 -7.42 -11.83 6.68
CA LEU A 72 -6.95 -12.50 7.89
C LEU A 72 -6.87 -11.53 9.08
N LEU A 73 -6.43 -10.30 8.86
CA LEU A 73 -6.41 -9.25 9.89
C LEU A 73 -7.85 -8.95 10.37
N GLY A 74 -8.83 -8.95 9.47
CA GLY A 74 -10.25 -8.84 9.83
C GLY A 74 -10.76 -9.97 10.72
N PHE A 75 -10.39 -11.23 10.43
CA PHE A 75 -10.73 -12.38 11.28
C PHE A 75 -10.08 -12.32 12.67
N GLY A 76 -8.95 -11.62 12.82
CA GLY A 76 -8.28 -11.41 14.10
C GLY A 76 -8.93 -10.36 15.01
N LEU A 77 -9.91 -9.60 14.52
CA LEU A 77 -10.55 -8.53 15.29
C LEU A 77 -11.74 -9.05 16.11
N ASN A 78 -11.81 -8.63 17.37
CA ASN A 78 -12.93 -8.96 18.24
C ASN A 78 -14.14 -8.05 17.93
N LEU A 79 -15.23 -8.64 17.41
CA LEU A 79 -16.43 -7.89 17.01
C LEU A 79 -17.04 -7.06 18.15
N SER A 80 -17.01 -7.53 19.39
CA SER A 80 -17.57 -6.82 20.55
C SER A 80 -16.77 -5.55 20.86
N VAL A 81 -15.44 -5.65 20.82
CA VAL A 81 -14.54 -4.48 21.00
C VAL A 81 -14.70 -3.49 19.85
N VAL A 82 -14.76 -3.98 18.61
CA VAL A 82 -14.97 -3.13 17.43
C VAL A 82 -16.29 -2.38 17.50
N LEU A 83 -17.38 -3.01 17.97
CA LEU A 83 -18.67 -2.35 18.14
C LEU A 83 -18.65 -1.29 19.25
N GLN A 84 -18.01 -1.59 20.39
CA GLN A 84 -17.95 -0.66 21.52
C GLN A 84 -17.06 0.55 21.22
N THR A 85 -15.83 0.31 20.76
CA THR A 85 -14.88 1.36 20.37
C THR A 85 -15.36 2.08 19.11
N GLY A 86 -15.98 1.36 18.18
CA GLY A 86 -16.55 1.89 16.96
C GLY A 86 -17.63 2.93 17.26
N LYS A 87 -18.61 2.66 18.12
CA LYS A 87 -19.67 3.65 18.43
C LYS A 87 -19.12 5.00 18.91
N GLN A 88 -18.05 4.98 19.71
CA GLN A 88 -17.43 6.19 20.23
C GLN A 88 -16.50 6.87 19.20
N SER A 89 -15.76 6.07 18.42
CA SER A 89 -14.72 6.58 17.51
C SER A 89 -15.24 6.89 16.10
N LEU A 90 -16.31 6.24 15.66
CA LEU A 90 -16.88 6.37 14.33
C LEU A 90 -17.24 7.82 13.97
N PRO A 91 -17.90 8.64 14.82
CA PRO A 91 -18.14 10.04 14.48
C PRO A 91 -16.84 10.84 14.30
N ILE A 92 -15.82 10.58 15.13
CA ILE A 92 -14.50 11.25 15.04
C ILE A 92 -13.80 10.84 13.75
N ILE A 93 -13.81 9.55 13.42
CA ILE A 93 -13.21 8.99 12.21
C ILE A 93 -13.89 9.58 10.98
N VAL A 94 -15.23 9.59 10.94
CA VAL A 94 -15.99 10.15 9.81
C VAL A 94 -15.69 11.64 9.64
N MET A 95 -15.71 12.43 10.71
CA MET A 95 -15.35 13.86 10.62
C MET A 95 -13.91 14.04 10.12
N THR A 96 -12.95 13.37 10.73
CA THR A 96 -11.52 13.52 10.40
C THR A 96 -11.24 13.08 8.96
N ILE A 97 -11.74 11.92 8.54
CA ILE A 97 -11.60 11.44 7.16
C ILE A 97 -12.26 12.41 6.20
N THR A 98 -13.50 12.84 6.45
CA THR A 98 -14.21 13.75 5.54
C THR A 98 -13.46 15.08 5.39
N THR A 99 -13.00 15.67 6.50
CA THR A 99 -12.20 16.90 6.46
C THR A 99 -10.89 16.69 5.70
N SER A 100 -10.16 15.61 5.99
CA SER A 100 -8.90 15.29 5.30
C SER A 100 -9.11 15.09 3.79
N LEU A 101 -10.16 14.37 3.40
CA LEU A 101 -10.48 14.06 2.00
C LEU A 101 -10.93 15.32 1.24
N VAL A 102 -11.70 16.22 1.86
CA VAL A 102 -12.07 17.52 1.28
C VAL A 102 -10.82 18.37 1.07
N ILE A 103 -9.94 18.46 2.05
CA ILE A 103 -8.68 19.23 1.94
C ILE A 103 -7.82 18.63 0.82
N ALA A 104 -7.61 17.31 0.81
CA ALA A 104 -6.82 16.63 -0.21
C ALA A 104 -7.40 16.85 -1.62
N PHE A 105 -8.73 16.79 -1.76
CA PHE A 105 -9.41 17.05 -3.03
C PHE A 105 -9.21 18.49 -3.51
N VAL A 106 -9.37 19.48 -2.62
CA VAL A 106 -9.16 20.89 -2.95
C VAL A 106 -7.71 21.13 -3.36
N LEU A 107 -6.73 20.63 -2.60
CA LEU A 107 -5.31 20.78 -2.92
C LEU A 107 -4.95 20.14 -4.26
N CYS A 108 -5.38 18.90 -4.50
CA CYS A 108 -5.09 18.23 -5.77
C CYS A 108 -5.73 18.94 -6.96
N LYS A 109 -6.93 19.52 -6.78
CA LYS A 109 -7.61 20.30 -7.82
C LYS A 109 -6.89 21.61 -8.12
N VAL A 110 -6.37 22.30 -7.10
CA VAL A 110 -5.55 23.51 -7.27
C VAL A 110 -4.23 23.19 -7.98
N LEU A 111 -3.61 22.07 -7.62
CA LEU A 111 -2.34 21.59 -8.20
C LEU A 111 -2.49 20.92 -9.58
N ARG A 112 -3.71 20.78 -10.11
CA ARG A 112 -4.01 20.15 -11.41
C ARG A 112 -3.43 18.74 -11.57
N ILE A 113 -3.51 17.91 -10.53
CA ILE A 113 -3.03 16.53 -10.55
C ILE A 113 -4.04 15.63 -11.30
N PRO A 114 -3.58 14.60 -12.06
CA PRO A 114 -4.47 13.62 -12.70
C PRO A 114 -5.47 12.98 -11.72
N GLY A 115 -6.70 12.75 -12.17
CA GLY A 115 -7.82 12.36 -11.30
C GLY A 115 -7.59 11.08 -10.50
N LYS A 116 -7.14 10.00 -11.13
CA LYS A 116 -6.91 8.70 -10.47
C LYS A 116 -5.82 8.79 -9.39
N ILE A 117 -4.67 9.38 -9.72
CA ILE A 117 -3.57 9.62 -8.77
C ILE A 117 -4.02 10.51 -7.60
N SER A 118 -4.78 11.57 -7.89
CA SER A 118 -5.35 12.45 -6.87
C SER A 118 -6.26 11.68 -5.90
N THR A 119 -7.11 10.79 -6.41
CA THR A 119 -7.97 9.95 -5.56
C THR A 119 -7.14 8.98 -4.71
N LEU A 120 -6.13 8.31 -5.28
CA LEU A 120 -5.26 7.39 -4.54
C LEU A 120 -4.48 8.10 -3.43
N ILE A 121 -3.92 9.27 -3.71
CA ILE A 121 -3.20 10.08 -2.71
C ILE A 121 -4.16 10.58 -1.64
N GLY A 122 -5.34 11.08 -2.01
CA GLY A 122 -6.32 11.58 -1.05
C GLY A 122 -6.84 10.47 -0.12
N VAL A 123 -7.17 9.31 -0.68
CA VAL A 123 -7.61 8.14 0.10
C VAL A 123 -6.47 7.61 0.97
N GLY A 124 -5.27 7.47 0.41
CA GLY A 124 -4.10 6.97 1.13
C GLY A 124 -3.72 7.87 2.31
N SER A 125 -3.73 9.19 2.12
CA SER A 125 -3.39 10.15 3.16
C SER A 125 -4.46 10.27 4.26
N SER A 126 -5.73 10.00 3.96
CA SER A 126 -6.84 10.22 4.91
C SER A 126 -7.16 9.01 5.79
N ILE A 127 -6.79 7.79 5.38
CA ILE A 127 -7.24 6.56 6.04
C ILE A 127 -6.06 5.82 6.70
N CYS A 128 -5.26 5.08 5.94
CA CYS A 128 -4.15 4.29 6.46
C CYS A 128 -3.07 3.95 5.41
N GLY A 129 -2.88 4.84 4.43
CA GLY A 129 -1.77 4.77 3.48
C GLY A 129 -1.94 3.68 2.42
N GLY A 130 -0.93 2.82 2.29
CA GLY A 130 -0.82 1.83 1.22
C GLY A 130 -1.95 0.79 1.20
N SER A 131 -2.53 0.42 2.35
CA SER A 131 -3.68 -0.51 2.40
C SER A 131 -4.93 0.11 1.80
N ALA A 132 -5.15 1.40 2.03
CA ALA A 132 -6.27 2.14 1.46
C ALA A 132 -6.10 2.34 -0.06
N ILE A 133 -4.87 2.60 -0.53
CA ILE A 133 -4.53 2.65 -1.96
C ILE A 133 -4.79 1.29 -2.62
N ALA A 134 -4.30 0.20 -2.03
CA ALA A 134 -4.48 -1.13 -2.60
C ALA A 134 -5.95 -1.58 -2.67
N ALA A 135 -6.78 -1.15 -1.72
CA ALA A 135 -8.21 -1.42 -1.71
C ALA A 135 -8.98 -0.58 -2.76
N THR A 136 -8.56 0.66 -3.00
CA THR A 136 -9.25 1.57 -3.93
C THR A 136 -8.77 1.48 -5.37
N ALA A 137 -7.52 1.09 -5.62
CA ALA A 137 -6.96 0.91 -6.96
C ALA A 137 -7.83 0.05 -7.91
N PRO A 138 -8.33 -1.15 -7.52
CA PRO A 138 -9.20 -1.93 -8.41
C PRO A 138 -10.60 -1.35 -8.58
N VAL A 139 -11.05 -0.45 -7.69
CA VAL A 139 -12.38 0.17 -7.76
C VAL A 139 -12.41 1.32 -8.76
N ILE A 140 -11.29 2.05 -8.90
CA ILE A 140 -11.14 3.17 -9.84
C ILE A 140 -10.37 2.80 -11.11
N ASP A 141 -10.06 1.51 -11.29
CA ASP A 141 -9.27 0.96 -12.39
C ASP A 141 -7.92 1.69 -12.55
N ALA A 142 -7.19 1.86 -11.45
CA ALA A 142 -5.88 2.50 -11.45
C ALA A 142 -4.79 1.56 -11.97
N ASP A 143 -3.91 2.10 -12.80
CA ASP A 143 -2.77 1.37 -13.34
C ASP A 143 -1.67 1.18 -12.27
N ASP A 144 -0.84 0.13 -12.42
CA ASP A 144 0.21 -0.18 -11.44
C ASP A 144 1.22 0.98 -11.29
N GLU A 145 1.39 1.82 -12.32
CA GLU A 145 2.23 3.02 -12.30
C GLU A 145 1.62 4.14 -11.43
N GLU A 146 0.30 4.34 -11.51
CA GLU A 146 -0.43 5.32 -10.70
C GLU A 146 -0.43 4.93 -9.22
N VAL A 147 -0.58 3.63 -8.95
CA VAL A 147 -0.48 3.06 -7.59
C VAL A 147 0.92 3.25 -7.02
N ALA A 148 1.96 2.94 -7.80
CA ALA A 148 3.35 3.13 -7.37
C ALA A 148 3.66 4.60 -7.07
N GLN A 149 3.19 5.52 -7.92
CA GLN A 149 3.37 6.96 -7.72
C GLN A 149 2.65 7.45 -6.45
N ALA A 150 1.41 7.03 -6.22
CA ALA A 150 0.67 7.41 -5.02
C ALA A 150 1.33 6.89 -3.73
N ILE A 151 1.80 5.64 -3.73
CA ILE A 151 2.53 5.05 -2.60
C ILE A 151 3.82 5.85 -2.31
N SER A 152 4.57 6.21 -3.35
CA SER A 152 5.84 6.95 -3.21
C SER A 152 5.67 8.38 -2.68
N VAL A 153 4.48 8.97 -2.78
CA VAL A 153 4.19 10.31 -2.26
C VAL A 153 3.78 10.27 -0.79
N ILE A 154 3.21 9.16 -0.33
CA ILE A 154 2.62 9.04 1.02
C ILE A 154 3.61 8.46 2.05
N PHE A 155 4.55 7.63 1.60
CA PHE A 155 5.62 7.05 2.43
C PHE A 155 6.94 7.75 2.19
#